data_AF-A0AAF0QLF7-F1
#
_entry.id   AF-A0AAF0QLF7-F1
#
_cell.length_a   1.000
_cell.length_b   1.000
_cell.length_c   1.000
_cell.angle_alpha   90.00
_cell.angle_beta   90.00
_cell.angle_gamma   90.00
#
_symmetry.space_group_name_H-M   'P 1'
#
loop_
_entity.id
_entity.type
_entity.pdbx_description
1 polymer ?
#
loop_
_entity_poly.entity_id
_entity_poly.type
_entity_poly.pdbx_seq_one_letter_code
_entity_poly.pdbx_strand_id
1 'polypeptide(L)'
;KLIWRTKLPPKVVFFTWIALYEACLTQDNIKKRKIQFPNRCYMCKKEAENPIHLLLHCEVASELWSMFFCLSGINWTTPLTVKDAYESWSLWKVDKAIKKIWIMIPACIFWCVWLERNKRCFDGESTTLGI
;
A
#
# COMPACT_ATOMS: atom_id res chain seq x y z
N LYS A 1 9.95 3.95 14.37
CA LYS A 1 10.00 2.91 15.43
C LYS A 1 8.77 1.98 15.48
N LEU A 2 7.63 2.35 14.89
CA LEU A 2 6.35 1.62 15.05
C LEU A 2 6.31 0.24 14.36
N ILE A 3 6.86 0.11 13.14
CA ILE A 3 6.71 -1.12 12.33
C ILE A 3 7.36 -2.37 12.94
N TRP A 4 8.51 -2.22 13.61
CA TRP A 4 9.33 -3.33 14.12
C TRP A 4 8.74 -4.01 15.36
N ARG A 5 7.71 -3.44 15.98
CA ARG A 5 7.05 -3.97 17.18
C ARG A 5 5.74 -4.69 16.88
N THR A 6 5.38 -4.81 15.61
CA THR A 6 4.14 -5.47 15.18
C THR A 6 4.33 -6.99 15.13
N LYS A 7 3.24 -7.76 15.31
CA LYS A 7 3.24 -9.23 15.15
C LYS A 7 3.13 -9.67 13.68
N LEU A 8 3.56 -8.83 12.74
CA LEU A 8 3.49 -9.12 11.33
C LEU A 8 4.64 -10.05 10.90
N PRO A 9 4.44 -10.86 9.83
CA PRO A 9 5.54 -11.61 9.26
C PRO A 9 6.71 -10.69 8.86
N PRO A 10 7.97 -11.10 9.04
CA PRO A 10 9.14 -10.24 8.76
C PRO A 10 9.14 -9.64 7.34
N LYS A 11 8.67 -10.40 6.34
CA LYS A 11 8.53 -9.91 4.94
C LYS A 11 7.61 -8.70 4.81
N VAL A 12 6.51 -8.66 5.58
CA VAL A 12 5.54 -7.56 5.57
C VAL A 12 6.14 -6.34 6.25
N VAL A 13 6.82 -6.54 7.39
CA VAL A 13 7.50 -5.45 8.12
C VAL A 13 8.58 -4.82 7.26
N PHE A 14 9.41 -5.65 6.63
CA PHE A 14 10.51 -5.20 5.76
C PHE A 14 9.99 -4.48 4.52
N PHE A 15 8.97 -5.03 3.86
CA PHE A 15 8.34 -4.35 2.73
C PHE A 15 7.73 -3.01 3.15
N THR A 16 7.00 -2.98 4.27
CA THR A 16 6.42 -1.74 4.80
C THR A 16 7.51 -0.70 5.02
N TRP A 17 8.65 -1.09 5.62
CA TRP A 17 9.79 -0.20 5.77
C TRP A 17 10.24 0.38 4.42
N ILE A 18 10.45 -0.46 3.40
CA ILE A 18 10.82 0.00 2.05
C ILE A 18 9.77 0.98 1.49
N ALA A 19 8.49 0.70 1.69
CA ALA A 19 7.38 1.52 1.21
C ALA A 19 7.34 2.90 1.87
N LEU A 20 7.64 2.99 3.17
CA LEU A 20 7.72 4.26 3.91
C LEU A 20 8.83 5.17 3.41
N TYR A 21 9.88 4.62 2.80
CA TYR A 21 10.95 5.37 2.15
C TYR A 21 10.75 5.48 0.63
N GLU A 22 9.58 5.12 0.12
CA GLU A 22 9.22 5.16 -1.30
C GLU A 22 10.26 4.47 -2.19
N ALA A 23 10.89 3.41 -1.67
CA ALA A 23 12.00 2.70 -2.31
C ALA A 23 11.57 1.35 -2.93
N CYS A 24 10.25 1.09 -3.03
CA CYS A 24 9.71 -0.12 -3.63
C CYS A 24 10.16 -0.27 -5.09
N LEU A 25 10.19 -1.50 -5.61
CA LEU A 25 10.55 -1.78 -7.01
C LEU A 25 9.41 -1.44 -7.99
N THR A 26 8.85 -0.24 -7.86
CA THR A 26 7.92 0.35 -8.82
C THR A 26 8.65 0.73 -10.10
N GLN A 27 7.90 0.86 -11.18
CA GLN A 27 8.48 1.21 -12.48
C GLN A 27 9.27 2.52 -12.44
N ASP A 28 8.76 3.55 -11.73
CA ASP A 28 9.50 4.81 -11.53
C ASP A 28 10.87 4.61 -10.87
N ASN A 29 10.94 3.77 -9.83
CA ASN A 29 12.21 3.49 -9.15
C ASN A 29 13.16 2.61 -9.98
N ILE A 30 12.63 1.74 -10.84
CA ILE A 30 13.43 0.97 -11.79
C ILE A 30 14.00 1.91 -12.87
N LYS A 31 13.22 2.89 -13.35
CA LYS A 31 13.70 3.90 -14.31
C LYS A 31 14.86 4.73 -13.77
N LYS A 32 14.83 5.08 -12.48
CA LYS A 32 15.95 5.76 -11.81
C LYS A 32 17.26 4.96 -11.87
N ARG A 33 17.20 3.64 -12.13
CA ARG A 33 18.35 2.75 -12.33
C ARG A 33 18.76 2.60 -13.80
N LYS A 34 18.37 3.55 -14.67
CA LYS A 34 18.72 3.63 -16.10
C LYS A 34 18.11 2.55 -16.99
N ILE A 35 17.02 1.91 -16.57
CA ILE A 35 16.27 0.96 -17.39
C ILE A 35 15.08 1.71 -18.02
N GLN A 36 15.03 1.80 -19.35
CA GLN A 36 14.04 2.59 -20.08
C GLN A 36 12.89 1.70 -20.60
N PHE A 37 11.66 2.04 -20.22
CA PHE A 37 10.42 1.41 -20.69
C PHE A 37 9.22 2.32 -20.41
N PRO A 38 8.04 2.12 -21.01
CA PRO A 38 6.84 2.90 -20.69
C PRO A 38 6.43 2.71 -19.22
N ASN A 39 6.21 3.78 -18.46
CA ASN A 39 5.72 3.66 -17.07
C ASN A 39 4.19 3.62 -17.08
N ARG A 40 3.60 2.49 -16.71
CA ARG A 40 2.14 2.33 -16.60
C ARG A 40 1.79 1.39 -15.46
N CYS A 41 1.07 1.87 -14.45
CA CYS A 41 0.68 1.13 -13.26
C CYS A 41 0.12 -0.26 -13.60
N TYR A 42 0.70 -1.32 -13.05
CA TYR A 42 0.26 -2.69 -13.32
C TYR A 42 -1.14 -3.00 -12.78
N MET A 43 -1.63 -2.19 -11.86
CA MET A 43 -2.95 -2.33 -11.25
C MET A 43 -4.03 -1.64 -12.10
N CYS A 44 -4.09 -0.30 -12.11
CA CYS A 44 -5.14 0.44 -12.80
C CYS A 44 -4.94 0.57 -14.31
N LYS A 45 -3.70 0.35 -14.82
CA LYS A 45 -3.35 0.54 -16.22
C LYS A 45 -3.74 1.93 -16.77
N LYS A 46 -3.85 2.96 -15.94
CA LYS A 46 -4.24 4.34 -16.32
C LYS A 46 -3.10 5.35 -16.12
N GLU A 47 -2.52 5.37 -14.94
CA GLU A 47 -1.49 6.34 -14.53
C GLU A 47 -0.07 5.73 -14.50
N ALA A 48 0.93 6.58 -14.33
CA ALA A 48 2.31 6.16 -14.08
C ALA A 48 2.43 5.48 -12.70
N GLU A 49 3.15 4.36 -12.64
CA GLU A 49 3.43 3.65 -11.40
C GLU A 49 4.55 4.33 -10.62
N ASN A 50 4.23 4.79 -9.42
CA ASN A 50 5.17 5.15 -8.36
C ASN A 50 4.62 4.62 -7.02
N PRO A 51 5.40 4.60 -5.92
CA PRO A 51 4.94 4.02 -4.65
C PRO A 51 3.69 4.69 -4.08
N ILE A 52 3.57 6.01 -4.19
CA ILE A 52 2.44 6.78 -3.68
C ILE A 52 1.18 6.45 -4.48
N HIS A 53 1.26 6.50 -5.81
CA HIS A 53 0.15 6.08 -6.68
C HIS A 53 -0.23 4.64 -6.40
N LEU A 54 0.71 3.70 -6.47
CA LEU A 54 0.44 2.27 -6.31
C LEU A 54 -0.27 1.95 -4.99
N LEU A 55 0.20 2.53 -3.88
CA LEU A 55 -0.28 2.15 -2.54
C LEU A 55 -1.45 2.99 -2.02
N LEU A 56 -1.68 4.19 -2.57
CA LEU A 56 -2.68 5.14 -2.05
C LEU A 56 -3.70 5.60 -3.10
N HIS A 57 -3.23 6.05 -4.29
CA HIS A 57 -4.09 6.74 -5.27
C HIS A 57 -4.51 5.88 -6.47
N CYS A 58 -3.99 4.67 -6.59
CA CYS A 58 -4.42 3.72 -7.59
C CYS A 58 -5.85 3.34 -7.28
N GLU A 59 -6.75 3.43 -8.25
CA GLU A 59 -8.19 3.11 -8.10
C GLU A 59 -8.43 1.82 -7.32
N VAL A 60 -7.72 0.73 -7.67
CA VAL A 60 -7.80 -0.56 -6.97
C VAL A 60 -7.35 -0.47 -5.50
N ALA A 61 -6.27 0.27 -5.22
CA ALA A 61 -5.81 0.48 -3.85
C ALA A 61 -6.76 1.38 -3.07
N SER A 62 -7.26 2.46 -3.70
CA SER A 62 -8.23 3.39 -3.11
C SER A 62 -9.54 2.69 -2.76
N GLU A 63 -10.04 1.76 -3.58
CA GLU A 63 -11.20 0.92 -3.26
C GLU A 63 -10.97 0.05 -2.02
N LEU A 64 -9.80 -0.60 -1.94
CA LEU A 64 -9.42 -1.39 -0.75
C LEU A 64 -9.39 -0.51 0.51
N TRP A 65 -8.79 0.67 0.41
CA TRP A 65 -8.77 1.64 1.49
C TRP A 65 -10.20 2.06 1.90
N SER A 66 -11.04 2.42 0.92
CA SER A 66 -12.44 2.80 1.15
C SER A 66 -13.24 1.70 1.85
N MET A 67 -13.02 0.43 1.52
CA MET A 67 -13.65 -0.68 2.24
C MET A 67 -13.38 -0.62 3.74
N PHE A 68 -12.11 -0.43 4.15
CA PHE A 68 -11.76 -0.32 5.57
C PHE A 68 -12.32 0.95 6.22
N PHE A 69 -12.36 2.07 5.51
CA PHE A 69 -12.92 3.32 6.02
C PHE A 69 -14.43 3.23 6.23
N CYS A 70 -15.17 2.65 5.28
CA CYS A 70 -16.59 2.39 5.42
C CYS A 70 -16.90 1.48 6.62
N LEU A 71 -16.11 0.40 6.79
CA LEU A 71 -16.27 -0.52 7.93
C LEU A 71 -15.97 0.13 9.29
N SER A 72 -15.13 1.16 9.32
CA SER A 72 -14.71 1.83 10.56
C SER A 72 -15.42 3.15 10.84
N GLY A 73 -16.31 3.61 9.94
CA GLY A 73 -17.02 4.89 10.08
C GLY A 73 -16.09 6.10 9.96
N ILE A 74 -14.99 5.94 9.23
CA ILE A 74 -13.91 6.92 9.13
C ILE A 74 -14.07 7.74 7.84
N ASN A 75 -14.03 9.07 7.97
CA ASN A 75 -13.79 9.94 6.82
C ASN A 75 -12.28 10.05 6.58
N TRP A 76 -11.82 9.54 5.45
CA TRP A 76 -10.41 9.56 5.08
C TRP A 76 -10.11 10.61 4.02
N THR A 77 -9.02 11.33 4.23
CA THR A 77 -8.38 12.16 3.21
C THR A 77 -7.07 11.51 2.83
N THR A 78 -6.92 11.11 1.57
CA THR A 78 -5.73 10.41 1.09
C THR A 78 -4.47 11.26 1.26
N PRO A 79 -3.48 10.82 2.06
CA PRO A 79 -2.26 11.58 2.30
C PRO A 79 -1.36 11.66 1.07
N LEU A 80 -0.44 12.62 1.08
CA LEU A 80 0.47 12.88 -0.04
C LEU A 80 1.65 11.89 -0.09
N THR A 81 1.98 11.22 1.00
CA THR A 81 3.07 10.25 1.08
C THR A 81 2.63 8.96 1.75
N VAL A 82 3.32 7.86 1.43
CA VAL A 82 3.09 6.54 2.06
C VAL A 82 3.35 6.61 3.56
N LYS A 83 4.35 7.42 3.96
CA LYS A 83 4.70 7.62 5.36
C LYS A 83 3.60 8.36 6.13
N ASP A 84 3.06 9.44 5.56
CA ASP A 84 1.98 10.20 6.21
C ASP A 84 0.74 9.34 6.36
N ALA A 85 0.41 8.50 5.38
CA ALA A 85 -0.67 7.52 5.49
C ALA A 85 -0.48 6.54 6.66
N TYR A 86 0.73 5.99 6.81
CA TYR A 86 1.02 5.07 7.89
C TYR A 86 1.01 5.74 9.27
N GLU A 87 1.62 6.92 9.39
CA GLU A 87 1.74 7.65 10.65
C GLU A 87 0.39 8.21 11.08
N SER A 88 -0.36 8.87 10.18
CA SER A 88 -1.69 9.40 10.48
C SER A 88 -2.66 8.30 10.92
N TRP A 89 -2.65 7.13 10.25
CA TRP A 89 -3.47 5.97 10.65
C TRP A 89 -3.22 5.54 12.10
N SER A 90 -1.96 5.58 12.55
CA SER A 90 -1.59 5.18 13.91
C SER A 90 -2.12 6.11 15.00
N LEU A 91 -2.44 7.37 14.65
CA LEU A 91 -2.95 8.40 15.57
C LEU A 91 -4.44 8.26 15.88
N TRP A 92 -5.18 7.43 15.12
CA TRP A 92 -6.60 7.23 15.33
C TRP A 92 -6.89 6.64 16.71
N LYS A 93 -7.90 7.22 17.37
CA LYS A 93 -8.42 6.72 18.65
C LYS A 93 -9.36 5.56 18.36
N VAL A 94 -8.92 4.36 18.75
CA VAL A 94 -9.70 3.12 18.67
C VAL A 94 -9.60 2.41 20.01
N ASP A 95 -10.53 1.49 20.27
CA ASP A 95 -10.52 0.71 21.50
C ASP A 95 -9.19 -0.02 21.69
N LYS A 96 -8.72 -0.03 22.95
CA LYS A 96 -7.46 -0.68 23.32
C LYS A 96 -7.44 -2.17 22.93
N ALA A 97 -8.61 -2.81 22.94
CA ALA A 97 -8.79 -4.21 22.52
C ALA A 97 -8.36 -4.44 21.07
N ILE A 98 -8.67 -3.50 20.16
CA ILE A 98 -8.38 -3.64 18.73
C ILE A 98 -7.12 -2.87 18.29
N LYS A 99 -6.55 -2.00 19.14
CA LYS A 99 -5.43 -1.12 18.77
C LYS A 99 -4.24 -1.88 18.15
N LYS A 100 -3.95 -3.10 18.61
CA LYS A 100 -2.87 -3.94 18.05
C LYS A 100 -3.14 -4.36 16.61
N ILE A 101 -4.37 -4.75 16.31
CA ILE A 101 -4.80 -5.13 14.95
C ILE A 101 -4.88 -3.87 14.09
N TRP A 102 -5.43 -2.78 14.65
CA TRP A 102 -5.58 -1.51 13.98
C TRP A 102 -4.27 -1.01 13.36
N ILE A 103 -3.19 -0.97 14.14
CA ILE A 103 -1.90 -0.48 13.65
C ILE A 103 -1.25 -1.38 12.58
N MET A 104 -1.74 -2.61 12.38
CA MET A 104 -1.25 -3.53 11.37
C MET A 104 -1.96 -3.35 10.02
N ILE A 105 -3.15 -2.75 9.99
CA ILE A 105 -3.99 -2.63 8.78
C ILE A 105 -3.25 -1.99 7.60
N PRO A 106 -2.58 -0.83 7.74
CA PRO A 106 -1.87 -0.21 6.61
C PRO A 106 -0.79 -1.11 6.02
N ALA A 107 -0.01 -1.78 6.87
CA ALA A 107 1.02 -2.70 6.42
C ALA A 107 0.44 -3.92 5.68
N CYS A 108 -0.70 -4.44 6.16
CA CYS A 108 -1.43 -5.50 5.46
C CYS A 108 -1.94 -5.04 4.09
N ILE A 109 -2.56 -3.86 4.00
CA ILE A 109 -3.06 -3.29 2.74
C ILE A 109 -1.90 -3.10 1.75
N PHE A 110 -0.81 -2.45 2.20
CA PHE A 110 0.37 -2.25 1.36
C PHE A 110 0.92 -3.57 0.82
N TRP A 111 0.98 -4.59 1.67
CA TRP A 111 1.47 -5.91 1.27
C TRP A 111 0.53 -6.62 0.31
N CYS A 112 -0.79 -6.57 0.52
CA CYS A 112 -1.78 -7.16 -0.40
C CYS A 112 -1.70 -6.50 -1.79
N VAL A 113 -1.67 -5.16 -1.83
CA VAL A 113 -1.51 -4.41 -3.09
C VAL A 113 -0.20 -4.79 -3.78
N TRP A 114 0.89 -4.91 -3.03
CA TRP A 114 2.18 -5.30 -3.59
C TRP A 114 2.19 -6.71 -4.17
N LEU A 115 1.57 -7.67 -3.48
CA LEU A 115 1.44 -9.05 -3.96
C LEU A 115 0.64 -9.11 -5.26
N GLU A 116 -0.54 -8.49 -5.30
CA GLU A 116 -1.39 -8.48 -6.51
C GLU A 116 -0.69 -7.77 -7.67
N ARG A 117 -0.04 -6.63 -7.40
CA ARG A 117 0.76 -5.92 -8.40
C ARG A 117 1.85 -6.81 -8.98
N ASN A 118 2.59 -7.54 -8.14
CA ASN A 118 3.67 -8.42 -8.60
C ASN A 118 3.12 -9.59 -9.41
N LYS A 119 2.00 -10.19 -9.00
CA LYS A 119 1.30 -11.21 -9.78
C LYS A 119 0.97 -10.68 -11.19
N ARG A 120 0.36 -9.50 -11.29
CA ARG A 120 0.07 -8.85 -12.60
C ARG A 120 1.32 -8.51 -13.42
N CYS A 121 2.45 -8.23 -12.76
CA CYS A 121 3.70 -7.88 -13.40
C CYS A 121 4.41 -9.12 -13.99
N PHE A 122 4.37 -10.26 -13.31
CA PHE A 122 5.14 -11.45 -13.68
C PHE A 122 4.30 -12.54 -14.35
N ASP A 123 3.02 -12.68 -13.99
CA ASP A 123 2.14 -13.74 -14.47
C ASP A 123 1.14 -13.26 -15.53
N GLY A 124 1.03 -11.94 -15.75
CA GLY A 124 0.09 -11.35 -16.73
C GLY A 124 -1.40 -11.48 -16.36
N GLU A 125 -1.73 -12.14 -15.26
CA GLU A 125 -3.10 -12.34 -14.79
C GLU A 125 -3.52 -11.26 -13.78
N SER A 126 -4.68 -10.65 -14.00
CA SER A 126 -5.36 -9.81 -13.00
C SER A 126 -6.30 -10.66 -12.15
N THR A 127 -6.09 -10.70 -10.83
CA THR A 127 -7.11 -11.21 -9.92
C THR A 127 -8.16 -10.11 -9.76
N THR A 128 -9.37 -10.33 -10.27
CA THR A 128 -10.52 -9.52 -9.86
C THR A 128 -10.72 -9.76 -8.38
N LEU A 129 -10.57 -8.71 -7.56
CA LEU A 129 -11.05 -8.76 -6.18
C LEU A 129 -12.57 -8.88 -6.29
N GLY A 130 -13.08 -10.10 -6.15
CA GLY A 130 -14.51 -10.35 -6.06
C GLY A 130 -15.01 -9.74 -4.76
N ILE A 131 -15.46 -8.50 -4.84
CA ILE A 131 -16.26 -7.84 -3.81
C ILE A 131 -17.71 -7.87 -4.29
#